data_AF-A0A3B9L9L7-F1
#
_entry.id   AF-A0A3B9L9L7-F1
#
_cell.length_a   1.000
_cell.length_b   1.000
_cell.length_c   1.000
_cell.angle_alpha   90.00
_cell.angle_beta   90.00
_cell.angle_gamma   90.00
#
_symmetry.space_group_name_H-M   'P 1'
#
loop_
_entity.id
_entity.type
_entity.pdbx_description
1 polymer ?
#
loop_
_entity_poly.entity_id
_entity_poly.type
_entity_poly.pdbx_seq_one_letter_code
_entity_poly.pdbx_strand_id
1 'polypeptide(L)' 'MLSETTAAKKAKTLSEALPYIKRFFDKTIVIKYGGNAMTDEHLKQCFAQDVVLLKLVGMNPVVVHGGGP' A
#
# COMPACT_ATOMS: atom_id res chain seq x y z
N MET A 1 4.06 -20.60 -6.50
CA MET A 1 5.42 -20.11 -6.83
C MET A 1 5.30 -19.11 -7.98
N LEU A 2 6.09 -18.03 -7.97
CA LEU A 2 6.19 -17.13 -9.12
C LEU A 2 6.99 -17.83 -10.23
N SER A 3 6.58 -17.71 -11.48
CA SER A 3 7.45 -18.10 -12.60
C SER A 3 8.64 -17.14 -12.68
N GLU A 4 9.78 -17.60 -13.20
CA GLU A 4 11.00 -16.77 -13.33
C GLU A 4 10.73 -15.48 -14.09
N THR A 5 9.98 -15.55 -15.19
CA THR A 5 9.57 -14.39 -15.99
C THR A 5 8.73 -13.38 -15.19
N THR A 6 7.85 -13.86 -14.30
CA THR A 6 7.04 -13.00 -13.42
C THR A 6 7.90 -12.38 -12.32
N ALA A 7 8.84 -13.12 -11.75
CA ALA A 7 9.73 -12.64 -10.71
C ALA A 7 10.65 -11.52 -11.23
N ALA A 8 11.25 -11.72 -12.41
CA ALA A 8 12.08 -10.70 -13.07
C ALA A 8 11.30 -9.40 -13.34
N LYS A 9 10.05 -9.52 -13.82
CA LYS A 9 9.18 -8.36 -14.03
C LYS A 9 8.88 -7.61 -12.73
N LYS A 10 8.54 -8.34 -11.65
CA LYS A 10 8.29 -7.74 -10.33
C LYS A 10 9.53 -7.06 -9.74
N ALA A 11 10.71 -7.67 -9.89
CA ALA A 11 11.96 -7.09 -9.45
C ALA A 11 12.27 -5.77 -10.17
N LYS A 12 12.05 -5.71 -11.49
CA LYS A 12 12.18 -4.48 -12.28
C LYS A 12 11.24 -3.39 -11.78
N THR A 13 9.94 -3.71 -11.61
CA THR A 13 8.95 -2.75 -11.09
C THR A 13 9.33 -2.23 -9.69
N LEU A 14 9.80 -3.11 -8.80
CA LEU A 14 10.23 -2.69 -7.46
C LEU A 14 11.48 -1.81 -7.52
N SER A 15 12.44 -2.13 -8.39
CA SER A 15 13.64 -1.31 -8.59
C SER A 15 13.30 0.10 -9.08
N GLU A 16 12.32 0.22 -9.98
CA GLU A 16 11.80 1.51 -10.47
C GLU A 16 11.04 2.28 -9.37
N ALA A 17 10.41 1.58 -8.43
CA ALA A 17 9.70 2.19 -7.30
C ALA A 17 10.64 2.64 -6.14
N LEU A 18 11.86 2.13 -6.06
CA LEU A 18 12.79 2.41 -4.95
C LEU A 18 13.02 3.91 -4.66
N PRO A 19 13.17 4.82 -5.65
CA PRO A 19 13.32 6.24 -5.37
C PRO A 19 12.12 6.83 -4.62
N TYR A 20 10.91 6.38 -4.92
CA TYR A 20 9.68 6.81 -4.25
C TYR A 20 9.61 6.26 -2.82
N ILE A 21 9.96 5.00 -2.61
CA ILE A 21 10.03 4.39 -1.27
C ILE A 21 11.02 5.17 -0.40
N LYS A 22 12.23 5.42 -0.90
CA LYS A 22 13.27 6.16 -0.16
C LYS A 22 12.82 7.59 0.20
N ARG A 23 12.11 8.27 -0.69
CA ARG A 23 11.61 9.63 -0.45
C ARG A 23 10.69 9.71 0.78
N PHE A 24 9.92 8.66 1.04
CA PHE A 24 8.94 8.61 2.14
C PHE A 24 9.33 7.66 3.27
N PHE A 25 10.53 7.10 3.23
CA PHE A 25 11.04 6.25 4.31
C PHE A 25 11.03 7.01 5.64
N ASP A 26 10.53 6.36 6.69
CA ASP A 26 10.32 6.89 8.03
C ASP A 26 9.36 8.09 8.13
N LYS A 27 8.69 8.47 7.03
CA LYS A 27 7.67 9.52 7.06
C LYS A 27 6.33 8.99 7.55
N THR A 28 5.62 9.85 8.27
CA THR A 28 4.23 9.60 8.67
C THR A 28 3.31 9.94 7.51
N ILE A 29 2.44 8.99 7.13
CA ILE A 29 1.48 9.16 6.03
C ILE A 29 0.08 9.06 6.64
N VAL A 30 -0.64 10.18 6.71
CA VAL A 30 -2.02 10.20 7.21
C VAL A 30 -2.97 9.92 6.05
N ILE A 31 -3.75 8.85 6.15
CA ILE A 31 -4.63 8.36 5.10
C ILE A 31 -6.07 8.45 5.58
N LYS A 32 -6.89 9.30 4.93
CA LYS A 32 -8.33 9.29 5.14
C LYS A 32 -8.90 8.06 4.43
N TYR A 33 -9.43 7.12 5.20
CA TYR A 33 -10.18 5.97 4.67
C TYR A 33 -11.70 6.18 4.75
N GLY A 34 -12.41 5.98 3.63
CA GLY A 34 -13.88 5.86 3.60
C GLY A 34 -14.54 6.25 2.29
N GLY A 35 -15.87 6.32 2.28
CA GLY A 35 -16.67 6.29 1.05
C GLY A 35 -16.81 4.85 0.54
N ASN A 36 -16.98 4.64 -0.77
CA ASN A 36 -17.19 3.31 -1.37
C ASN A 36 -16.07 2.29 -1.03
N ALA A 37 -14.86 2.76 -0.74
CA ALA A 37 -13.76 1.89 -0.31
C ALA A 37 -14.00 1.20 1.04
N MET A 38 -14.97 1.67 1.84
CA MET A 38 -15.40 1.10 3.13
C MET A 38 -16.62 0.17 3.01
N THR A 39 -17.24 0.04 1.84
CA THR A 39 -18.43 -0.82 1.66
C THR A 39 -18.15 -2.02 0.77
N ASP A 40 -17.35 -1.83 -0.28
CA ASP A 40 -16.94 -2.91 -1.16
C ASP A 40 -15.82 -3.77 -0.54
N GLU A 41 -16.05 -5.08 -0.42
CA GLU A 41 -15.10 -6.01 0.20
C GLU A 41 -13.77 -6.13 -0.55
N HIS A 42 -13.78 -6.03 -1.88
CA HIS A 42 -12.55 -6.06 -2.67
C HIS A 42 -11.71 -4.81 -2.40
N LEU A 43 -12.34 -3.63 -2.38
CA LEU A 43 -11.66 -2.38 -2.08
C LEU A 43 -11.15 -2.32 -0.63
N LYS A 44 -11.90 -2.87 0.35
CA LYS A 44 -11.43 -3.04 1.74
C LYS A 44 -10.13 -3.84 1.80
N GLN A 45 -10.10 -4.99 1.12
CA GLN A 45 -8.93 -5.86 1.12
C GLN A 45 -7.73 -5.21 0.44
N CYS A 46 -7.93 -4.57 -0.72
CA CYS A 46 -6.88 -3.83 -1.40
C CYS A 46 -6.33 -2.69 -0.51
N PHE A 47 -7.20 -1.91 0.12
CA PHE A 47 -6.78 -0.84 1.03
C PHE A 47 -5.94 -1.36 2.20
N ALA A 48 -6.38 -2.45 2.83
CA ALA A 48 -5.64 -3.07 3.93
C ALA A 48 -4.26 -3.58 3.48
N GLN A 49 -4.19 -4.21 2.30
CA GLN A 49 -2.92 -4.69 1.73
C GLN A 49 -1.96 -3.53 1.44
N ASP A 50 -2.46 -2.42 0.90
CA ASP A 50 -1.65 -1.24 0.61
C ASP A 50 -1.11 -0.60 1.90
N VAL A 51 -1.95 -0.46 2.94
CA VAL A 51 -1.51 0.07 4.25
C VAL A 51 -0.41 -0.81 4.85
N VAL A 52 -0.56 -2.13 4.77
CA VAL A 52 0.47 -3.07 5.23
C VAL A 52 1.74 -2.93 4.41
N LEU A 53 1.65 -2.83 3.08
CA LEU A 53 2.81 -2.62 2.20
C LEU A 53 3.56 -1.34 2.57
N LEU A 54 2.86 -0.22 2.80
CA LEU A 54 3.47 1.04 3.23
C LEU A 54 4.28 0.85 4.52
N LYS A 55 3.74 0.12 5.50
CA LYS A 55 4.47 -0.17 6.75
C LYS A 55 5.68 -1.08 6.51
N LEU A 56 5.55 -2.11 5.69
CA LEU A 56 6.63 -3.06 5.36
C LEU A 56 7.80 -2.38 4.65
N VAL A 57 7.54 -1.37 3.81
CA VAL A 57 8.59 -0.62 3.11
C VAL A 57 9.17 0.55 3.92
N GLY A 58 8.81 0.66 5.20
CA GLY A 58 9.43 1.59 6.15
C GLY A 58 8.71 2.93 6.31
N MET A 59 7.48 3.08 5.82
CA MET A 59 6.64 4.25 6.11
C MET A 59 5.83 4.05 7.39
N ASN A 60 5.30 5.13 7.95
CA ASN A 60 4.48 5.10 9.16
C ASN A 60 3.04 5.52 8.83
N PRO A 61 2.20 4.62 8.26
CA PRO A 61 0.83 4.95 7.90
C PRO A 61 -0.05 5.14 9.14
N VAL A 62 -0.87 6.19 9.12
CA VAL A 62 -1.90 6.49 10.13
C VAL A 62 -3.24 6.57 9.41
N VAL A 63 -4.12 5.62 9.65
CA VAL A 63 -5.44 5.59 9.02
C VAL A 63 -6.44 6.36 9.88
N VAL A 64 -7.10 7.34 9.26
CA VAL A 64 -8.24 8.05 9.85
C VAL A 64 -9.49 7.65 9.08
N HIS A 65 -10.45 7.02 9.76
CA HIS A 65 -11.74 6.68 9.17
C HIS A 65 -12.87 7.36 9.93
N GLY A 66 -13.98 7.63 9.24
CA GLY A 66 -15.21 8.08 9.88
C GLY A 66 -16.06 6.91 10.38
N GLY A 67 -17.30 7.22 10.75
CA GLY A 67 -18.38 6.24 10.94
C GLY A 67 -19.56 6.55 10.01
N GLY A 68 -19.96 5.56 9.21
CA GLY A 68 -21.11 5.57 8.29
C GLY A 68 -21.00 4.36 7.35
N PRO A 69 -22.11 3.64 7.04
CA PRO A 69 -22.13 2.23 6.68
C PRO A 69 -21.27 1.84 5.47
#